data_AF-A0A954YER6-F1
#
_entry.id   AF-A0A954YER6-F1
#
_cell.length_a   1.000
_cell.length_b   1.000
_cell.length_c   1.000
_cell.angle_alpha   90.00
_cell.angle_beta   90.00
_cell.angle_gamma   90.00
#
_symmetry.space_group_name_H-M   'P 1'
#
loop_
_entity.id
_entity.type
_entity.pdbx_description
1 polymer ?
#
loop_
_entity_poly.entity_id
_entity_poly.type
_entity_poly.pdbx_seq_one_letter_code
_entity_poly.pdbx_strand_id
1 'polypeptide(L)'
;AKLKQLKELLDMGAITKEDFEAKKAELLKQKISPISIFYCPSRRFAENTYGPEASVNAAQPADNLLAKTDYAVSGGTSVVSFYAGPSLDCLDKYPNCNWGPFTPQNIAANWNGPSMPRYPVPVSLIEDGASHTLLLGEKFLRPDLYSIAGGVTINSCSDNNSLFQGYDWDTTRWTNRHPAYLPLPDNAQPTPQNNIGSACSTRFGSPHSGAFNVAFCDGSVRSLQYSIDGIVWERLGARNDGESVEIPQ
;
A
#
# COMPACT_ATOMS: atom_id res chain seq x y z
N ALA A 1 19.32 -2.89 -3.62
CA ALA A 1 20.73 -2.44 -3.59
C ALA A 1 21.57 -3.21 -2.55
N LYS A 2 21.35 -3.03 -1.23
CA LYS A 2 22.19 -3.66 -0.20
C LYS A 2 22.20 -5.20 -0.19
N LEU A 3 21.06 -5.86 -0.43
CA LEU A 3 21.00 -7.34 -0.50
C LEU A 3 21.72 -7.89 -1.74
N LYS A 4 21.69 -7.16 -2.87
CA LYS A 4 22.45 -7.50 -4.08
C LYS A 4 23.96 -7.39 -3.84
N GLN A 5 24.39 -6.29 -3.23
CA GLN A 5 25.80 -6.10 -2.86
C GLN A 5 26.29 -7.19 -1.90
N LEU A 6 25.48 -7.59 -0.91
CA LEU A 6 25.82 -8.71 -0.02
C LEU A 6 25.88 -10.04 -0.77
N LYS A 7 25.00 -10.26 -1.75
CA LYS A 7 25.05 -11.45 -2.62
C LYS A 7 26.33 -11.47 -3.47
N GLU A 8 26.74 -10.34 -4.04
CA GLU A 8 28.00 -10.22 -4.79
C GLU A 8 29.21 -10.52 -3.89
N LEU A 9 29.24 -9.99 -2.67
CA LEU A 9 30.28 -10.30 -1.68
C LEU A 9 30.28 -11.79 -1.29
N LEU A 10 29.10 -12.41 -1.17
CA LEU A 10 28.98 -13.84 -0.89
C LEU A 10 29.54 -14.67 -2.05
N ASP A 11 29.21 -14.32 -3.29
CA ASP A 11 29.67 -15.04 -4.49
C ASP A 11 31.19 -14.90 -4.69
N MET A 12 31.77 -13.77 -4.28
CA MET A 12 33.21 -13.54 -4.24
C MET A 12 33.91 -14.24 -3.06
N GLY A 13 33.16 -14.88 -2.15
CA GLY A 13 33.67 -15.48 -0.92
C GLY A 13 34.15 -14.48 0.14
N ALA A 14 33.79 -13.21 -0.01
CA ALA A 14 34.17 -12.12 0.90
C ALA A 14 33.32 -12.09 2.18
N ILE A 15 32.12 -12.69 2.16
CA ILE A 15 31.28 -12.93 3.34
C ILE A 15 30.75 -14.37 3.32
N THR A 16 30.28 -14.84 4.46
CA THR A 16 29.68 -16.18 4.59
C THR A 16 28.19 -16.19 4.22
N LYS A 17 27.63 -17.38 3.99
CA LYS A 17 26.18 -17.55 3.83
C LYS A 17 25.41 -17.07 5.07
N GLU A 18 26.00 -17.23 6.25
CA GLU A 18 25.44 -16.75 7.51
C GLU A 18 25.32 -15.22 7.53
N ASP A 19 26.34 -14.50 7.05
CA ASP A 19 26.32 -13.03 6.92
C ASP A 19 25.22 -12.57 5.95
N PHE A 20 25.00 -13.31 4.86
CA PHE A 20 23.92 -13.02 3.92
C PHE A 20 22.53 -13.25 4.54
N GLU A 21 22.33 -14.35 5.27
CA GLU A 21 21.07 -14.64 5.96
C GLU A 21 20.83 -13.69 7.15
N ALA A 22 21.88 -13.19 7.81
CA ALA A 22 21.78 -12.17 8.84
C ALA A 22 21.06 -10.92 8.32
N LYS A 23 21.22 -10.56 7.05
CA LYS A 23 20.46 -9.44 6.46
C LYS A 23 18.96 -9.71 6.42
N LYS A 24 18.52 -10.94 6.17
CA LYS A 24 17.09 -11.29 6.21
C LYS A 24 16.54 -11.19 7.63
N ALA A 25 17.34 -11.51 8.65
CA ALA A 25 16.99 -11.31 10.05
C ALA A 25 16.89 -9.81 10.42
N GLU A 26 17.78 -8.95 9.91
CA GLU A 26 17.66 -7.49 10.09
C GLU A 26 16.41 -6.91 9.40
N LEU A 27 16.03 -7.44 8.23
CA LEU A 27 14.79 -7.04 7.57
C LEU A 27 13.55 -7.48 8.35
N LEU A 28 13.62 -8.62 9.05
CA LEU A 28 12.55 -9.02 9.97
C LEU A 28 12.39 -8.01 11.10
N LYS A 29 13.48 -7.52 11.71
CA LYS A 29 13.40 -6.47 12.75
C LYS A 29 12.66 -5.23 12.25
N GLN A 30 12.90 -4.82 11.00
CA GLN A 30 12.15 -3.74 10.37
C GLN A 30 10.66 -4.09 10.25
N LYS A 31 10.32 -5.25 9.65
CA LYS A 31 8.93 -5.70 9.45
C LYS A 31 8.07 -5.71 10.73
N ILE A 32 8.68 -5.92 11.89
CA ILE A 32 7.99 -6.01 13.19
C ILE A 32 8.15 -4.75 14.05
N SER A 33 8.58 -3.63 13.47
CA SER A 33 8.76 -2.36 14.18
C SER A 33 7.62 -1.39 13.85
N PRO A 34 6.59 -1.26 14.70
CA PRO A 34 5.58 -0.22 14.56
C PRO A 34 6.21 1.16 14.61
N ILE A 35 5.82 2.02 13.68
CA ILE A 35 6.16 3.44 13.70
C ILE A 35 4.84 4.21 13.82
N SER A 36 4.65 4.89 14.94
CA SER A 36 3.35 5.48 15.33
C SER A 36 2.74 6.42 14.28
N ILE A 37 3.54 7.11 13.49
CA ILE A 37 3.04 8.02 12.44
C ILE A 37 2.24 7.32 11.34
N PHE A 38 2.43 6.01 11.14
CA PHE A 38 1.63 5.23 10.18
C PHE A 38 0.33 4.71 10.75
N TYR A 39 0.00 5.02 12.00
CA TYR A 39 -1.24 4.58 12.66
C TYR A 39 -2.11 5.78 12.97
N CYS A 40 -3.39 5.68 12.64
CA CYS A 40 -4.36 6.70 13.03
C CYS A 40 -4.67 6.52 14.52
N PRO A 41 -4.45 7.53 15.38
CA PRO A 41 -4.69 7.39 16.83
C PRO A 41 -6.16 7.10 17.18
N SER A 42 -7.09 7.45 16.29
CA SER A 42 -8.52 7.14 16.45
C SER A 42 -8.91 5.75 15.93
N ARG A 43 -7.98 5.03 15.30
CA ARG A 43 -8.20 3.69 14.75
C ARG A 43 -7.67 2.60 15.67
N ARG A 44 -6.35 2.59 15.92
CA ARG A 44 -5.67 1.54 16.69
C ARG A 44 -4.35 2.02 17.26
N PHE A 45 -3.84 1.30 18.25
CA PHE A 45 -2.50 1.51 18.76
C PHE A 45 -1.45 1.03 17.74
N ALA A 46 -0.27 1.64 17.80
CA ALA A 46 0.88 1.26 17.00
C ALA A 46 1.52 -0.01 17.55
N GLU A 47 0.87 -1.14 17.29
CA GLU A 47 1.27 -2.46 17.75
C GLU A 47 1.31 -3.45 16.59
N ASN A 48 2.06 -4.53 16.75
CA ASN A 48 2.06 -5.58 15.74
C ASN A 48 0.74 -6.36 15.79
N THR A 49 0.12 -6.55 14.63
CA THR A 49 -1.06 -7.40 14.49
C THR A 49 -0.79 -8.51 13.48
N TYR A 50 -1.65 -9.52 13.47
CA TYR A 50 -1.48 -10.69 12.63
C TYR A 50 -1.38 -10.32 11.14
N GLY A 51 -0.46 -10.97 10.43
CA GLY A 51 -0.31 -10.90 8.99
C GLY A 51 0.49 -12.10 8.48
N PRO A 52 -0.11 -13.00 7.67
CA PRO A 52 0.56 -14.16 7.12
C PRO A 52 1.42 -13.80 5.91
N GLU A 53 2.17 -12.71 5.99
CA GLU A 53 3.03 -12.22 4.92
C GLU A 53 4.08 -13.27 4.53
N ALA A 54 4.26 -13.50 3.24
CA ALA A 54 5.26 -14.42 2.71
C ALA A 54 6.32 -13.70 1.84
N SER A 55 7.14 -12.86 2.47
CA SER A 55 8.29 -12.21 1.79
C SER A 55 9.38 -13.21 1.42
N VAL A 56 9.90 -13.10 0.19
CA VAL A 56 11.01 -13.92 -0.31
C VAL A 56 12.39 -13.40 0.12
N ASN A 57 12.50 -12.10 0.42
CA ASN A 57 13.75 -11.39 0.66
C ASN A 57 13.99 -11.03 2.14
N ALA A 58 13.10 -11.43 3.04
CA ALA A 58 13.19 -11.18 4.48
C ALA A 58 12.78 -12.43 5.26
N ALA A 59 13.24 -12.55 6.50
CA ALA A 59 12.78 -13.61 7.38
C ALA A 59 11.32 -13.35 7.83
N GLN A 60 10.66 -14.39 8.34
CA GLN A 60 9.29 -14.33 8.84
C GLN A 60 9.25 -14.35 10.37
N PRO A 61 8.35 -13.59 11.00
CA PRO A 61 8.14 -13.68 12.45
C PRO A 61 7.48 -15.02 12.80
N ALA A 62 7.87 -15.62 13.93
CA ALA A 62 7.37 -16.93 14.35
C ALA A 62 5.87 -16.91 14.72
N ASP A 63 5.34 -15.76 15.12
CA ASP A 63 3.97 -15.53 15.57
C ASP A 63 3.09 -14.87 14.49
N ASN A 64 3.63 -14.63 13.28
CA ASN A 64 2.98 -13.88 12.20
C ASN A 64 2.51 -12.47 12.63
N LEU A 65 3.17 -11.83 13.60
CA LEU A 65 2.84 -10.46 13.98
C LEU A 65 3.73 -9.45 13.23
N LEU A 66 3.09 -8.47 12.59
CA LEU A 66 3.73 -7.49 11.72
C LEU A 66 3.30 -6.07 12.07
N ALA A 67 4.20 -5.11 11.82
CA ALA A 67 3.87 -3.71 11.88
C ALA A 67 3.02 -3.32 10.65
N LYS A 68 1.94 -2.58 10.87
CA LYS A 68 0.93 -2.19 9.87
C LYS A 68 0.96 -0.69 9.55
N THR A 69 0.05 -0.28 8.67
CA THR A 69 -0.24 1.12 8.34
C THR A 69 -1.74 1.34 8.21
N ASP A 70 -2.21 2.51 8.59
CA ASP A 70 -3.59 3.00 8.44
C ASP A 70 -3.75 3.97 7.27
N TYR A 71 -2.64 4.28 6.62
CA TYR A 71 -2.54 5.15 5.46
C TYR A 71 -2.06 4.36 4.25
N ALA A 72 -2.48 4.80 3.08
CA ALA A 72 -2.08 4.22 1.82
C ALA A 72 -1.76 5.29 0.78
N VAL A 73 -0.88 4.94 -0.16
CA VAL A 73 -0.55 5.75 -1.32
C VAL A 73 -1.56 5.53 -2.44
N SER A 74 -1.80 6.56 -3.25
CA SER A 74 -2.62 6.46 -4.45
C SER A 74 -1.90 5.72 -5.57
N GLY A 75 -2.51 4.61 -6.02
CA GLY A 75 -2.13 3.87 -7.23
C GLY A 75 -2.80 4.41 -8.50
N GLY A 76 -3.71 5.39 -8.38
CA GLY A 76 -4.48 5.95 -9.48
C GLY A 76 -5.88 5.39 -9.61
N THR A 77 -6.41 5.38 -10.84
CA THR A 77 -7.84 5.16 -11.10
C THR A 77 -8.21 3.72 -11.43
N SER A 78 -7.24 2.91 -11.85
CA SER A 78 -7.43 1.51 -12.22
C SER A 78 -7.02 0.59 -11.09
N VAL A 79 -7.97 -0.18 -10.55
CA VAL A 79 -7.71 -1.15 -9.49
C VAL A 79 -6.98 -2.35 -10.07
N VAL A 80 -5.77 -2.64 -9.58
CA VAL A 80 -4.93 -3.72 -10.11
C VAL A 80 -4.61 -4.79 -9.08
N SER A 81 -4.87 -6.06 -9.44
CA SER A 81 -4.73 -7.22 -8.57
C SER A 81 -3.43 -8.01 -8.75
N PHE A 82 -2.34 -7.36 -9.16
CA PHE A 82 -1.04 -8.03 -9.29
C PHE A 82 -0.36 -8.11 -7.92
N TYR A 83 0.19 -9.27 -7.57
CA TYR A 83 0.60 -9.55 -6.18
C TYR A 83 2.05 -10.03 -6.01
N ALA A 84 2.66 -10.65 -7.03
CA ALA A 84 4.00 -11.21 -6.90
C ALA A 84 5.06 -10.37 -7.62
N GLY A 85 6.03 -9.87 -6.85
CA GLY A 85 7.28 -9.34 -7.38
C GLY A 85 8.20 -10.44 -7.95
N PRO A 86 9.39 -10.08 -8.45
CA PRO A 86 10.33 -11.04 -9.00
C PRO A 86 10.90 -11.94 -7.90
N SER A 87 11.42 -13.10 -8.28
CA SER A 87 12.06 -14.02 -7.33
C SER A 87 13.44 -13.50 -6.85
N LEU A 88 14.06 -14.19 -5.90
CA LEU A 88 15.42 -13.86 -5.43
C LEU A 88 16.49 -13.93 -6.53
N ASP A 89 16.25 -14.65 -7.63
CA ASP A 89 17.15 -14.67 -8.80
C ASP A 89 17.36 -13.27 -9.41
N CYS A 90 16.45 -12.34 -9.13
CA CYS A 90 16.55 -10.95 -9.55
C CYS A 90 17.75 -10.23 -8.91
N LEU A 91 18.28 -10.71 -7.79
CA LEU A 91 19.53 -10.16 -7.24
C LEU A 91 20.66 -10.23 -8.27
N ASP A 92 20.75 -11.34 -9.01
CA ASP A 92 21.78 -11.56 -10.03
C ASP A 92 21.37 -10.96 -11.38
N LYS A 93 20.09 -11.08 -11.75
CA LYS A 93 19.59 -10.72 -13.09
C LYS A 93 19.20 -9.25 -13.27
N TYR A 94 19.16 -8.45 -12.20
CA TYR A 94 18.71 -7.06 -12.27
C TYR A 94 19.50 -6.24 -13.32
N PRO A 95 18.85 -5.46 -14.21
CA PRO A 95 17.41 -5.13 -14.22
C PRO A 95 16.49 -6.10 -14.99
N ASN A 96 17.05 -7.13 -15.64
CA ASN A 96 16.37 -8.05 -16.58
C ASN A 96 15.64 -9.21 -15.89
N CYS A 97 15.10 -8.98 -14.70
CA CYS A 97 14.36 -9.98 -13.94
C CYS A 97 13.04 -10.36 -14.63
N ASN A 98 12.50 -11.53 -14.32
CA ASN A 98 11.10 -11.82 -14.66
C ASN A 98 10.19 -11.05 -13.69
N TRP A 99 9.59 -9.97 -14.17
CA TRP A 99 8.66 -9.13 -13.42
C TRP A 99 7.20 -9.60 -13.50
N GLY A 100 6.96 -10.77 -14.12
CA GLY A 100 5.62 -11.33 -14.30
C GLY A 100 4.66 -10.31 -14.93
N PRO A 101 3.52 -10.00 -14.29
CA PRO A 101 2.52 -9.10 -14.84
C PRO A 101 2.95 -7.62 -14.79
N PHE A 102 4.00 -7.26 -14.06
CA PHE A 102 4.49 -5.88 -13.95
C PHE A 102 5.36 -5.47 -15.15
N THR A 103 4.94 -5.75 -16.38
CA THR A 103 5.65 -5.33 -17.60
C THR A 103 5.53 -3.81 -17.81
N PRO A 104 6.45 -3.15 -18.53
CA PRO A 104 6.32 -1.72 -18.85
C PRO A 104 4.98 -1.38 -19.51
N GLN A 105 4.48 -2.26 -20.39
CA GLN A 105 3.21 -2.10 -21.09
C GLN A 105 2.02 -2.15 -20.13
N ASN A 106 1.96 -3.16 -19.26
CA ASN A 106 0.88 -3.27 -18.28
C ASN A 106 0.91 -2.11 -17.29
N ILE A 107 2.11 -1.70 -16.88
CA ILE A 107 2.27 -0.57 -15.98
C ILE A 107 1.76 0.73 -16.62
N ALA A 108 2.16 1.02 -17.85
CA ALA A 108 1.69 2.19 -18.58
C ALA A 108 0.17 2.18 -18.82
N ALA A 109 -0.42 1.00 -19.01
CA ALA A 109 -1.86 0.85 -19.24
C ALA A 109 -2.72 0.96 -17.98
N ASN A 110 -2.17 0.64 -16.80
CA ASN A 110 -2.98 0.50 -15.58
C ASN A 110 -2.57 1.43 -14.42
N TRP A 111 -1.47 2.19 -14.51
CA TRP A 111 -1.05 3.11 -13.45
C TRP A 111 -0.88 4.54 -13.94
N ASN A 112 -1.81 5.39 -13.52
CA ASN A 112 -1.78 6.83 -13.67
C ASN A 112 -1.70 7.57 -12.31
N GLY A 113 -1.52 6.88 -11.19
CA GLY A 113 -1.35 7.51 -9.88
C GLY A 113 0.08 7.99 -9.60
N PRO A 114 0.30 8.81 -8.56
CA PRO A 114 1.64 9.31 -8.22
C PRO A 114 2.59 8.22 -7.70
N SER A 115 2.09 7.02 -7.37
CA SER A 115 2.89 5.85 -7.05
C SER A 115 2.56 4.69 -8.00
N MET A 116 3.61 4.02 -8.48
CA MET A 116 3.49 2.88 -9.39
C MET A 116 4.59 1.86 -9.08
N PRO A 117 4.37 0.57 -9.40
CA PRO A 117 5.38 -0.45 -9.19
C PRO A 117 6.59 -0.24 -10.12
N ARG A 118 7.77 -0.66 -9.65
CA ARG A 118 9.07 -0.70 -10.36
C ARG A 118 9.72 0.64 -10.70
N TYR A 119 8.95 1.67 -11.03
CA TYR A 119 9.48 2.91 -11.59
C TYR A 119 9.16 4.11 -10.69
N PRO A 120 10.14 5.01 -10.47
CA PRO A 120 9.86 6.26 -9.77
C PRO A 120 8.99 7.16 -10.65
N VAL A 121 8.08 7.91 -10.02
CA VAL A 121 7.33 8.99 -10.66
C VAL A 121 7.96 10.32 -10.20
N PRO A 122 8.72 11.02 -11.06
CA PRO A 122 9.21 12.35 -10.72
C PRO A 122 8.04 13.34 -10.67
N VAL A 123 8.19 14.39 -9.85
CA VAL A 123 7.17 15.44 -9.69
C VAL A 123 6.80 16.09 -11.03
N SER A 124 7.73 16.15 -12.00
CA SER A 124 7.47 16.67 -13.34
C SER A 124 6.47 15.86 -14.16
N LEU A 125 6.15 14.62 -13.76
CA LEU A 125 5.11 13.78 -14.37
C LEU A 125 3.78 13.84 -13.59
N ILE A 126 3.63 14.78 -12.67
CA ILE A 126 2.36 15.15 -12.04
C ILE A 126 1.80 16.35 -12.81
N GLU A 127 1.29 16.06 -14.01
CA GLU A 127 0.89 17.04 -15.02
C GLU A 127 -0.41 17.77 -14.65
N ASP A 128 -1.30 17.12 -13.91
CA ASP A 128 -2.58 17.70 -13.43
C ASP A 128 -2.39 18.66 -12.23
N GLY A 129 -1.14 18.78 -11.75
CA GLY A 129 -0.73 19.71 -10.70
C GLY A 129 -0.62 19.05 -9.33
N ALA A 130 0.51 19.31 -8.65
CA ALA A 130 0.83 18.67 -7.38
C ALA A 130 -0.20 18.95 -6.26
N SER A 131 -0.89 20.08 -6.29
CA SER A 131 -1.95 20.44 -5.33
C SER A 131 -3.32 19.83 -5.62
N HIS A 132 -3.46 19.10 -6.73
CA HIS A 132 -4.71 18.48 -7.18
C HIS A 132 -4.60 16.96 -7.36
N THR A 133 -3.39 16.40 -7.30
CA THR A 133 -3.16 14.96 -7.30
C THR A 133 -2.99 14.42 -5.87
N LEU A 134 -3.87 13.52 -5.47
CA LEU A 134 -3.87 12.78 -4.20
C LEU A 134 -2.67 11.85 -4.14
N LEU A 135 -1.82 12.04 -3.13
CA LEU A 135 -0.64 11.22 -2.88
C LEU A 135 -0.90 10.15 -1.83
N LEU A 136 -1.35 10.55 -0.63
CA LEU A 136 -1.61 9.67 0.51
C LEU A 136 -3.03 9.90 1.02
N GLY A 137 -3.59 8.91 1.70
CA GLY A 137 -4.83 9.07 2.43
C GLY A 137 -5.06 7.97 3.44
N GLU A 138 -6.00 8.22 4.34
CA GLU A 138 -6.49 7.18 5.25
C GLU A 138 -7.12 6.03 4.43
N LYS A 139 -6.69 4.80 4.69
CA LYS A 139 -7.24 3.61 4.01
C LYS A 139 -8.51 3.16 4.72
N PHE A 140 -9.51 2.63 4.02
CA PHE A 140 -10.64 2.00 4.71
C PHE A 140 -10.19 0.71 5.41
N LEU A 141 -10.59 0.53 6.66
CA LEU A 141 -10.36 -0.69 7.41
C LEU A 141 -11.56 -0.97 8.32
N ARG A 142 -12.15 -2.17 8.26
CA ARG A 142 -13.27 -2.50 9.14
C ARG A 142 -12.84 -2.50 10.62
N PRO A 143 -13.68 -2.01 11.56
CA PRO A 143 -13.37 -1.96 12.99
C PRO A 143 -13.02 -3.31 13.60
N ASP A 144 -13.57 -4.41 13.07
CA ASP A 144 -13.22 -5.76 13.53
C ASP A 144 -11.73 -6.08 13.34
N LEU A 145 -11.03 -5.43 12.40
CA LEU A 145 -9.61 -5.62 12.10
C LEU A 145 -8.67 -4.72 12.92
N TYR A 146 -9.17 -3.88 13.83
CA TYR A 146 -8.32 -2.97 14.60
C TYR A 146 -7.46 -3.67 15.65
N SER A 147 -7.84 -4.89 16.04
CA SER A 147 -7.19 -5.66 17.09
C SER A 147 -6.54 -6.94 16.56
N ILE A 148 -5.64 -7.50 17.37
CA ILE A 148 -4.97 -8.78 17.09
C ILE A 148 -5.97 -9.92 16.80
N ALA A 149 -7.16 -9.91 17.42
CA ALA A 149 -8.18 -10.94 17.26
C ALA A 149 -8.91 -10.87 15.90
N GLY A 150 -8.93 -9.70 15.26
CA GLY A 150 -9.60 -9.49 13.97
C GLY A 150 -8.88 -10.11 12.78
N GLY A 151 -7.55 -10.20 12.83
CA GLY A 151 -6.73 -10.63 11.70
C GLY A 151 -6.53 -12.15 11.56
N VAL A 152 -6.92 -12.96 12.56
CA VAL A 152 -6.31 -14.29 12.78
C VAL A 152 -6.77 -15.40 11.83
N THR A 153 -7.85 -15.24 11.07
CA THR A 153 -8.39 -16.36 10.26
C THR A 153 -8.79 -16.02 8.83
N ILE A 154 -8.66 -14.76 8.41
CA ILE A 154 -9.33 -14.29 7.19
C ILE A 154 -8.43 -13.34 6.41
N ASN A 155 -8.40 -13.54 5.09
CA ASN A 155 -7.77 -12.67 4.11
C ASN A 155 -8.46 -11.29 4.07
N SER A 156 -8.23 -10.44 5.07
CA SER A 156 -8.36 -9.00 4.86
C SER A 156 -7.15 -8.59 4.03
N CYS A 157 -7.25 -8.79 2.73
CA CYS A 157 -6.28 -8.41 1.71
C CYS A 157 -5.81 -6.94 1.80
N SER A 158 -6.42 -6.17 2.70
CA SER A 158 -6.25 -4.76 2.98
C SER A 158 -5.43 -4.45 4.23
N ASP A 159 -5.08 -5.46 5.06
CA ASP A 159 -4.31 -5.31 6.31
C ASP A 159 -3.58 -6.61 6.74
N ASN A 160 -3.16 -7.46 5.79
CA ASN A 160 -2.56 -8.77 6.08
C ASN A 160 -1.03 -8.83 5.87
N ASN A 161 -0.37 -7.72 5.52
CA ASN A 161 1.07 -7.62 5.33
C ASN A 161 1.70 -6.51 6.20
N SER A 162 3.03 -6.36 6.15
CA SER A 162 3.74 -5.28 6.82
C SER A 162 3.69 -3.96 6.05
N LEU A 163 3.76 -2.81 6.74
CA LEU A 163 3.94 -1.51 6.08
C LEU A 163 5.25 -1.39 5.28
N PHE A 164 6.24 -2.22 5.56
CA PHE A 164 7.56 -2.17 4.91
C PHE A 164 7.61 -2.93 3.58
N GLN A 165 6.45 -3.18 2.99
CA GLN A 165 6.34 -3.72 1.64
C GLN A 165 6.38 -2.61 0.58
N GLY A 166 6.62 -3.03 -0.67
CA GLY A 166 6.52 -2.14 -1.83
C GLY A 166 5.06 -1.91 -2.23
N TYR A 167 4.80 -2.04 -3.54
CA TYR A 167 3.44 -2.08 -4.05
C TYR A 167 2.71 -3.32 -3.49
N ASP A 168 1.69 -3.08 -2.69
CA ASP A 168 0.82 -4.10 -2.11
C ASP A 168 -0.56 -3.49 -1.79
N TRP A 169 -1.57 -4.34 -1.60
CA TRP A 169 -2.90 -3.92 -1.17
C TRP A 169 -2.96 -3.49 0.29
N ASP A 170 -1.93 -3.68 1.11
CA ASP A 170 -1.87 -3.08 2.44
C ASP A 170 -1.47 -1.60 2.40
N THR A 171 -0.68 -1.21 1.39
CA THR A 171 0.00 0.09 1.28
C THR A 171 -0.56 0.97 0.16
N THR A 172 -1.35 0.41 -0.77
CA THR A 172 -1.87 1.11 -1.95
C THR A 172 -3.39 1.08 -2.02
N ARG A 173 -3.98 2.19 -2.45
CA ARG A 173 -5.42 2.35 -2.69
C ARG A 173 -5.67 3.06 -4.02
N TRP A 174 -6.90 2.95 -4.53
CA TRP A 174 -7.27 3.49 -5.84
C TRP A 174 -8.50 4.38 -5.75
N THR A 175 -8.57 5.31 -6.68
CA THR A 175 -9.63 6.29 -6.82
C THR A 175 -10.47 5.95 -8.05
N ASN A 176 -11.30 4.93 -7.99
CA ASN A 176 -12.17 4.58 -9.11
C ASN A 176 -13.57 5.15 -8.87
N ARG A 177 -14.22 5.69 -9.91
CA ARG A 177 -15.56 6.31 -9.79
C ARG A 177 -16.69 5.32 -9.44
N HIS A 178 -16.45 4.03 -9.61
CA HIS A 178 -17.46 3.01 -9.29
C HIS A 178 -17.74 2.97 -7.77
N PRO A 179 -19.01 2.84 -7.31
CA PRO A 179 -19.37 2.88 -5.89
C PRO A 179 -18.62 1.90 -4.97
N ALA A 180 -18.13 0.80 -5.54
CA ALA A 180 -17.30 -0.18 -4.83
C ALA A 180 -15.90 0.34 -4.43
N TYR A 181 -15.48 1.50 -4.92
CA TYR A 181 -14.15 2.09 -4.67
C TYR A 181 -14.21 3.54 -4.16
N LEU A 182 -15.42 4.09 -4.03
CA LEU A 182 -15.64 5.36 -3.33
C LEU A 182 -15.27 5.22 -1.84
N PRO A 183 -14.76 6.30 -1.23
CA PRO A 183 -14.35 6.25 0.16
C PRO A 183 -15.53 6.01 1.10
N LEU A 184 -15.29 5.31 2.21
CA LEU A 184 -16.32 4.99 3.20
C LEU A 184 -15.82 5.20 4.63
N PRO A 185 -16.71 5.51 5.58
CA PRO A 185 -16.38 5.41 6.99
C PRO A 185 -16.17 3.94 7.35
N ASP A 186 -15.22 3.66 8.23
CA ASP A 186 -14.80 2.29 8.57
C ASP A 186 -15.96 1.42 9.09
N ASN A 187 -16.93 2.03 9.77
CA ASN A 187 -18.13 1.34 10.27
C ASN A 187 -19.21 1.05 9.21
N ALA A 188 -19.04 1.50 7.96
CA ALA A 188 -19.90 1.11 6.86
C ALA A 188 -19.74 -0.40 6.59
N GLN A 189 -20.85 -1.07 6.29
CA GLN A 189 -20.85 -2.45 5.83
C GLN A 189 -20.93 -2.45 4.30
N PRO A 190 -19.80 -2.45 3.55
CA PRO A 190 -19.83 -2.43 2.09
C PRO A 190 -20.38 -3.73 1.48
N THR A 191 -20.48 -4.81 2.27
CA THR A 191 -21.05 -6.09 1.86
C THR A 191 -22.12 -6.55 2.87
N PRO A 192 -23.29 -7.05 2.43
CA PRO A 192 -24.33 -7.56 3.33
C PRO A 192 -23.89 -8.77 4.19
N GLN A 193 -22.77 -9.39 3.84
CA GLN A 193 -22.24 -10.50 4.60
C GLN A 193 -21.50 -10.00 5.84
N ASN A 194 -22.03 -10.32 7.01
CA ASN A 194 -21.38 -10.19 8.32
C ASN A 194 -20.17 -11.13 8.49
N ASN A 195 -19.64 -11.70 7.41
CA ASN A 195 -18.41 -12.47 7.50
C ASN A 195 -17.23 -11.47 7.44
N ILE A 196 -16.30 -11.61 8.38
CA ILE A 196 -15.01 -10.90 8.31
C ILE A 196 -14.30 -11.31 6.99
N GLY A 197 -14.66 -12.48 6.44
CA GLY A 197 -14.20 -13.09 5.18
C GLY A 197 -14.14 -12.16 3.97
N SER A 198 -15.13 -11.25 3.88
CA SER A 198 -15.32 -10.30 2.79
C SER A 198 -14.76 -8.91 3.09
N ALA A 199 -13.99 -8.73 4.17
CA ALA A 199 -13.44 -7.44 4.59
C ALA A 199 -12.36 -6.86 3.64
N CYS A 200 -12.01 -7.60 2.59
CA CYS A 200 -11.08 -7.17 1.55
C CYS A 200 -11.59 -5.91 0.84
N SER A 201 -10.78 -4.85 0.85
CA SER A 201 -11.17 -3.55 0.31
C SER A 201 -9.96 -2.75 -0.17
N THR A 202 -10.12 -2.10 -1.31
CA THR A 202 -9.06 -1.32 -1.96
C THR A 202 -9.39 0.18 -2.05
N ARG A 203 -10.40 0.63 -1.29
CA ARG A 203 -10.85 2.02 -1.19
C ARG A 203 -10.18 2.78 -0.04
N PHE A 204 -10.11 4.10 -0.17
CA PHE A 204 -9.78 4.99 0.95
C PHE A 204 -10.95 5.07 1.95
N GLY A 205 -10.69 5.53 3.16
CA GLY A 205 -11.68 5.57 4.24
C GLY A 205 -11.07 5.99 5.56
N SER A 206 -11.86 6.04 6.64
CA SER A 206 -11.35 6.50 7.94
C SER A 206 -12.30 6.10 9.08
N PRO A 207 -11.82 6.01 10.34
CA PRO A 207 -12.71 5.89 11.51
C PRO A 207 -13.47 7.19 11.81
N HIS A 208 -13.06 8.32 11.24
CA HIS A 208 -13.60 9.64 11.56
C HIS A 208 -15.02 9.82 11.00
N SER A 209 -15.89 10.45 11.78
CA SER A 209 -17.26 10.73 11.33
C SER A 209 -17.26 11.85 10.29
N GLY A 210 -17.80 11.57 9.10
CA GLY A 210 -18.12 12.58 8.08
C GLY A 210 -17.00 12.90 7.08
N ALA A 211 -15.73 12.67 7.41
CA ALA A 211 -14.62 12.92 6.51
C ALA A 211 -13.42 11.99 6.76
N PHE A 212 -12.51 11.94 5.79
CA PHE A 212 -11.22 11.26 5.88
C PHE A 212 -10.11 12.21 5.41
N ASN A 213 -8.91 12.03 5.93
CA ASN A 213 -7.78 12.90 5.61
C ASN A 213 -6.99 12.35 4.41
N VAL A 214 -6.60 13.26 3.53
CA VAL A 214 -5.73 13.01 2.38
C VAL A 214 -4.62 14.04 2.29
N ALA A 215 -3.47 13.64 1.77
CA ALA A 215 -2.37 14.52 1.42
C ALA A 215 -2.15 14.52 -0.09
N PHE A 216 -1.85 15.69 -0.64
CA PHE A 216 -1.59 15.91 -2.06
C PHE A 216 -0.09 15.84 -2.36
N CYS A 217 0.27 15.74 -3.64
CA CYS A 217 1.67 15.70 -4.09
C CYS A 217 2.48 16.97 -3.73
N ASP A 218 1.82 18.09 -3.42
CA ASP A 218 2.46 19.32 -2.90
C ASP A 218 2.67 19.32 -1.37
N GLY A 219 2.20 18.27 -0.68
CA GLY A 219 2.28 18.13 0.78
C GLY A 219 1.12 18.81 1.53
N SER A 220 0.19 19.46 0.84
CA SER A 220 -1.02 19.99 1.48
C SER A 220 -1.92 18.84 1.95
N VAL A 221 -2.60 19.04 3.09
CA VAL A 221 -3.51 18.07 3.68
C VAL A 221 -4.91 18.64 3.68
N ARG A 222 -5.90 17.83 3.30
CA ARG A 222 -7.32 18.21 3.32
C ARG A 222 -8.16 17.07 3.87
N SER A 223 -9.28 17.42 4.49
CA SER A 223 -10.31 16.46 4.86
C SER A 223 -11.36 16.42 3.75
N LEU A 224 -11.65 15.24 3.20
CA LEU A 224 -12.65 15.04 2.17
C LEU A 224 -13.85 14.29 2.74
N GLN A 225 -15.05 14.68 2.31
CA GLN A 225 -16.29 14.02 2.73
C GLN A 225 -16.49 12.69 1.99
N TYR A 226 -17.13 11.72 2.65
CA TYR A 226 -17.47 10.43 2.01
C TYR A 226 -18.49 10.55 0.87
N SER A 227 -19.21 11.67 0.80
CA SER A 227 -20.15 12.01 -0.27
C SER A 227 -19.48 12.67 -1.49
N ILE A 228 -18.14 12.63 -1.58
CA ILE A 228 -17.39 13.13 -2.73
C ILE A 228 -17.94 12.51 -4.03
N ASP A 229 -18.13 13.35 -5.04
CA ASP A 229 -18.56 12.90 -6.36
C ASP A 229 -17.54 11.91 -6.95
N GLY A 230 -18.04 10.84 -7.59
CA GLY A 230 -17.19 9.77 -8.08
C GLY A 230 -16.24 10.19 -9.20
N ILE A 231 -16.62 11.17 -10.02
CA ILE A 231 -15.76 11.70 -11.09
C ILE A 231 -14.66 12.57 -10.47
N VAL A 232 -15.03 13.45 -9.53
CA VAL A 232 -14.06 14.24 -8.75
C VAL A 232 -13.07 13.30 -8.08
N TRP A 233 -13.57 12.29 -7.35
CA TRP A 233 -12.73 11.29 -6.68
C TRP A 233 -11.75 10.63 -7.62
N GLU A 234 -12.22 10.16 -8.79
CA GLU A 234 -11.38 9.48 -9.76
C GLU A 234 -10.24 10.37 -10.25
N ARG A 235 -10.56 11.60 -10.65
CA ARG A 235 -9.58 12.57 -11.16
C ARG A 235 -8.53 12.94 -10.12
N LEU A 236 -8.89 13.02 -8.83
CA LEU A 236 -7.91 13.29 -7.78
C LEU A 236 -6.78 12.26 -7.73
N GLY A 237 -7.00 11.00 -8.11
CA GLY A 237 -5.90 10.02 -8.11
C GLY A 237 -5.16 9.92 -9.43
N ALA A 238 -5.67 10.48 -10.53
CA ALA A 238 -4.91 10.59 -11.77
C ALA A 238 -3.86 11.71 -11.65
N ARG A 239 -2.69 11.48 -12.23
CA ARG A 239 -1.61 12.47 -12.28
C ARG A 239 -1.50 13.18 -13.63
N ASN A 240 -2.14 12.64 -14.67
CA ASN A 240 -1.92 13.01 -16.07
C ASN A 240 -3.15 12.77 -16.97
N ASP A 241 -4.36 13.01 -16.49
CA ASP A 241 -5.57 12.96 -17.32
C ASP A 241 -5.94 14.30 -17.97
N GLY A 242 -5.28 15.40 -17.57
CA GLY A 242 -5.49 16.75 -18.09
C GLY A 242 -6.76 17.42 -17.58
N GLU A 243 -7.48 16.81 -16.63
CA GLU A 243 -8.75 17.30 -16.13
C GLU A 243 -8.56 18.12 -14.86
N SER A 244 -8.99 19.39 -14.89
CA SER A 244 -9.02 20.22 -13.69
C SER A 244 -10.11 19.74 -12.73
N VAL A 245 -9.80 19.74 -11.42
CA VAL A 245 -10.73 19.34 -10.35
C VAL A 245 -10.82 20.45 -9.33
N GLU A 246 -12.03 20.94 -9.06
CA GLU A 246 -12.28 21.72 -7.84
C GLU A 246 -12.40 20.76 -6.67
N ILE A 247 -11.48 20.85 -5.73
CA ILE A 247 -11.50 20.04 -4.51
C ILE A 247 -12.60 20.60 -3.59
N PRO A 248 -13.61 19.81 -3.22
CA PRO A 248 -14.63 20.25 -2.27
C PRO A 248 -13.99 20.71 -0.96
N GLN A 249 -14.51 21.81 -0.40
CA GLN A 249 -14.12 22.30 0.93
C GLN A 249 -14.79 21.48 2.04
#